data_AF-A0ABD0NHS9-F1
#
_entry.id   AF-A0ABD0NHS9-F1
#
_cell.length_a   1.000
_cell.length_b   1.000
_cell.length_c   1.000
_cell.angle_alpha   90.00
_cell.angle_beta   90.00
_cell.angle_gamma   90.00
#
_symmetry.space_group_name_H-M   'P 1'
#
loop_
_entity.id
_entity.type
_entity.pdbx_description
1 polymer ?
#
loop_
_entity_poly.entity_id
_entity_poly.type
_entity_poly.pdbx_seq_one_letter_code
_entity_poly.pdbx_strand_id
1 'polypeptide(L)'
;PVTCNSKNFICANGECISSRFRCDGDFDCTDNSDERGCESHCSEDQFQCLNHLCISVKWLCDGQEDCKTGEDEANCSPANTAMT
;
A
#
# COMPACT_ATOMS: atom_id res chain seq x y z
N PRO A 1 -24.71 14.06 14.38
CA PRO A 1 -23.27 13.92 14.10
C PRO A 1 -22.73 12.63 14.70
N VAL A 2 -22.11 11.78 13.88
CA VAL A 2 -21.44 10.58 14.38
C VAL A 2 -20.19 11.06 15.12
N THR A 3 -20.26 11.14 16.44
CA THR A 3 -19.12 11.49 17.28
C THR A 3 -18.30 10.24 17.50
N CYS A 4 -17.28 10.07 16.69
CA CYS A 4 -16.31 8.99 16.85
C CYS A 4 -15.31 9.35 17.94
N ASN A 5 -14.72 8.33 18.57
CA ASN A 5 -13.65 8.53 19.53
C ASN A 5 -12.51 9.30 18.84
N SER A 6 -11.86 10.21 19.57
CA SER A 6 -10.76 11.03 19.04
C SER A 6 -9.57 10.23 18.47
N LYS A 7 -9.51 8.91 18.70
CA LYS A 7 -8.50 7.98 18.18
C LYS A 7 -8.96 7.15 16.96
N ASN A 8 -10.11 7.48 16.38
CA ASN A 8 -10.67 6.78 15.24
C ASN A 8 -10.44 7.59 13.95
N PHE A 9 -10.27 6.89 12.84
CA PHE A 9 -10.36 7.48 11.51
C PHE A 9 -11.83 7.50 11.07
N ILE A 10 -12.25 8.57 10.41
CA ILE A 10 -13.62 8.73 9.89
C ILE A 10 -13.55 8.53 8.37
N CYS A 11 -14.19 7.46 7.90
CA CYS A 11 -14.35 7.13 6.49
C CYS A 11 -15.15 8.24 5.77
N ALA A 12 -15.03 8.33 4.44
CA ALA A 12 -15.74 9.34 3.65
C ALA A 12 -17.27 9.15 3.68
N ASN A 13 -17.75 7.91 3.85
CA ASN A 13 -19.16 7.59 4.10
C ASN A 13 -19.64 7.90 5.54
N GLY A 14 -18.74 8.33 6.43
CA GLY A 14 -19.03 8.65 7.84
C GLY A 14 -18.91 7.48 8.83
N GLU A 15 -18.50 6.30 8.38
CA GLU A 15 -18.12 5.20 9.27
C GLU A 15 -16.85 5.50 10.04
N CYS A 16 -16.63 4.76 11.12
CA CYS A 16 -15.47 4.97 11.98
C CYS A 16 -14.75 3.67 12.28
N ILE A 17 -13.48 3.67 11.92
CA ILE A 17 -12.56 2.56 12.14
C ILE A 17 -11.44 3.01 13.07
N SER A 18 -10.65 2.07 13.59
CA SER A 18 -9.47 2.44 14.35
C SER A 18 -8.50 3.19 13.44
N SER A 19 -7.85 4.27 13.92
CA SER A 19 -6.84 4.96 13.10
C SER A 19 -5.65 4.08 12.68
N ARG A 20 -5.48 2.91 13.29
CA ARG A 20 -4.47 1.92 12.86
C ARG A 20 -4.83 1.22 11.55
N PHE A 21 -6.11 1.26 11.16
CA PHE A 21 -6.67 0.67 9.94
C PHE A 21 -6.74 1.70 8.82
N ARG A 22 -5.99 2.81 8.94
CA ARG A 22 -5.87 3.79 7.87
C ARG A 22 -4.56 3.48 7.16
N CYS A 23 -4.62 3.19 5.86
CA CYS A 23 -3.45 2.90 5.05
C CYS A 23 -2.70 1.65 5.54
N ASP A 24 -3.41 0.61 5.96
CA ASP A 24 -2.81 -0.65 6.42
C ASP A 24 -2.93 -1.79 5.39
N GLY A 25 -3.52 -1.51 4.23
CA GLY A 25 -3.58 -2.39 3.08
C GLY A 25 -4.82 -3.28 3.06
N ASP A 26 -5.70 -3.15 4.04
CA ASP A 26 -7.00 -3.80 4.10
C ASP A 26 -8.14 -2.76 3.94
N PHE A 27 -9.28 -3.18 3.41
CA PHE A 27 -10.45 -2.31 3.29
C PHE A 27 -11.33 -2.44 4.53
N ASP A 28 -11.06 -1.62 5.54
CA ASP A 28 -11.83 -1.55 6.78
C ASP A 28 -13.03 -0.60 6.66
N CYS A 29 -12.92 0.46 5.86
CA CYS A 29 -14.09 1.24 5.45
C CYS A 29 -14.91 0.48 4.40
N THR A 30 -16.24 0.45 4.52
CA THR A 30 -17.09 -0.18 3.48
C THR A 30 -17.01 0.53 2.13
N ASP A 31 -16.61 1.79 2.14
CA ASP A 31 -16.36 2.60 0.95
C ASP A 31 -14.88 2.69 0.58
N ASN A 32 -13.98 1.91 1.18
CA ASN A 32 -12.52 1.88 0.98
C ASN A 32 -11.78 3.22 1.12
N SER A 33 -12.38 4.20 1.80
CA SER A 33 -11.82 5.54 1.92
C SER A 33 -10.63 5.66 2.87
N ASP A 34 -10.43 4.66 3.72
CA ASP A 34 -9.23 4.43 4.52
C ASP A 34 -7.98 4.21 3.67
N GLU A 35 -8.11 3.50 2.55
CA GLU A 35 -6.95 3.21 1.69
C GLU A 35 -6.73 4.27 0.59
N ARG A 36 -7.45 5.40 0.67
CA ARG A 36 -7.31 6.51 -0.29
C ARG A 36 -6.36 7.58 0.23
N GLY A 37 -5.52 8.12 -0.66
CA GLY A 37 -4.64 9.25 -0.33
C GLY A 37 -3.58 8.90 0.72
N CYS A 38 -3.20 7.62 0.80
CA CYS A 38 -2.06 7.17 1.55
C CYS A 38 -0.81 7.63 0.83
N GLU A 39 -0.17 8.69 1.34
CA GLU A 39 1.16 9.07 0.84
C GLU A 39 2.11 7.91 1.08
N SER A 40 2.91 7.57 0.06
CA SER A 40 3.88 6.50 0.16
C SER A 40 4.93 6.84 1.21
N HIS A 41 4.96 6.11 2.32
CA HIS A 41 5.96 6.28 3.39
C HIS A 41 7.30 5.60 3.09
N CYS A 42 7.46 5.05 1.89
CA CYS A 42 8.70 4.42 1.48
C CYS A 42 9.77 5.47 1.16
N SER A 43 11.02 5.15 1.46
CA SER A 43 12.15 6.01 1.10
C SER A 43 12.30 6.10 -0.43
N GLU A 44 13.05 7.08 -0.94
CA GLU A 44 13.25 7.25 -2.39
C GLU A 44 13.81 6.00 -3.10
N ASP A 45 14.58 5.16 -2.39
CA ASP A 45 15.15 3.90 -2.88
C ASP A 45 14.27 2.66 -2.62
N GLN A 46 12.99 2.88 -2.30
CA GLN A 46 12.05 1.82 -1.98
C GLN A 46 10.80 1.89 -2.85
N PHE A 47 10.32 0.71 -3.26
CA PHE A 47 9.04 0.53 -3.91
C PHE A 47 7.99 0.17 -2.85
N GLN A 48 6.80 0.76 -2.98
CA GLN A 48 5.67 0.44 -2.11
C GLN A 48 4.78 -0.61 -2.78
N CYS A 49 4.70 -1.78 -2.18
CA CYS A 49 3.72 -2.80 -2.50
C CYS A 49 2.28 -2.30 -2.25
N LEU A 50 1.29 -2.96 -2.84
CA LEU A 50 -0.14 -2.69 -2.65
C LEU A 50 -0.59 -2.83 -1.20
N ASN A 51 0.07 -3.69 -0.41
CA ASN A 51 -0.15 -3.82 1.03
C ASN A 51 0.69 -2.82 1.86
N HIS A 52 1.17 -1.76 1.23
CA HIS A 52 2.02 -0.72 1.82
C HIS A 52 3.38 -1.20 2.37
N LEU A 53 3.80 -2.44 2.08
CA LEU A 53 5.15 -2.90 2.38
C LEU A 53 6.16 -2.14 1.52
N CYS A 54 7.21 -1.61 2.14
CA CYS A 54 8.32 -0.99 1.43
C CYS A 54 9.42 -2.02 1.17
N ILE A 55 9.62 -2.36 -0.09
CA ILE A 55 10.72 -3.20 -0.54
C ILE A 55 11.79 -2.36 -1.22
N SER A 56 13.01 -2.88 -1.37
CA SER A 56 14.04 -2.15 -2.10
C SER A 56 13.71 -2.13 -3.59
N VAL A 57 13.95 -1.01 -4.29
CA VAL A 57 13.75 -0.95 -5.76
C VAL A 57 14.60 -1.98 -6.53
N LYS A 58 15.65 -2.55 -5.92
CA LYS A 58 16.46 -3.62 -6.51
C LYS A 58 15.76 -4.99 -6.56
N TRP A 59 14.69 -5.15 -5.79
CA TRP A 59 13.83 -6.34 -5.73
C TRP A 59 12.70 -6.26 -6.75
N LEU A 60 12.58 -5.15 -7.49
CA LEU A 60 11.70 -5.10 -8.64
C LEU A 60 12.29 -5.92 -9.77
N CYS A 61 11.52 -6.89 -10.28
CA CYS A 61 11.90 -7.71 -11.43
C CYS A 61 13.17 -8.52 -11.20
N ASP A 62 13.39 -8.97 -9.97
CA ASP A 62 14.55 -9.79 -9.61
C ASP A 62 14.27 -11.30 -9.72
N GLY A 63 13.02 -11.66 -10.08
CA GLY A 63 12.55 -13.03 -10.22
C GLY A 63 12.04 -13.64 -8.92
N GLN A 64 11.90 -12.88 -7.84
CA GLN A 64 11.32 -13.29 -6.56
C GLN A 64 10.11 -12.44 -6.22
N GLU A 65 9.10 -13.05 -5.59
CA GLU A 65 7.96 -12.32 -5.05
C GLU A 65 8.32 -11.75 -3.67
N ASP A 66 8.76 -10.49 -3.62
CA ASP A 66 9.05 -9.77 -2.37
C ASP A 66 7.82 -8.99 -1.88
N CYS A 67 6.90 -8.59 -2.77
CA CYS A 67 5.58 -8.11 -2.38
C CYS A 67 4.61 -9.26 -2.09
N LYS A 68 3.63 -9.01 -1.20
CA LYS A 68 2.64 -10.02 -0.76
C LYS A 68 1.79 -10.56 -1.93
N THR A 69 1.56 -9.76 -2.96
CA THR A 69 0.77 -10.15 -4.14
C THR A 69 1.63 -10.30 -5.40
N GLY A 70 2.97 -10.32 -5.28
CA GLY A 70 3.92 -10.49 -6.38
C GLY A 70 3.90 -9.38 -7.43
N GLU A 71 3.35 -8.21 -7.09
CA GLU A 71 3.19 -7.08 -8.00
C GLU A 71 4.51 -6.43 -8.42
N ASP A 72 5.57 -6.64 -7.62
CA ASP A 72 6.95 -6.30 -7.93
C ASP A 72 7.50 -7.05 -9.15
N GLU A 73 6.90 -8.19 -9.49
CA GLU A 73 7.25 -9.02 -10.66
C GLU A 73 6.23 -8.91 -11.82
N ALA A 74 5.12 -8.20 -11.62
CA ALA A 74 3.98 -8.22 -12.55
C ALA A 74 4.13 -7.33 -13.80
N ASN A 75 5.12 -6.43 -13.85
CA ASN A 75 5.32 -5.50 -14.98
C ASN A 75 6.78 -5.36 -15.40
N CYS A 76 7.47 -6.50 -15.46
CA CYS A 76 8.84 -6.57 -15.92
C CYS A 76 8.90 -6.49 -17.44
N SER A 77 9.06 -5.28 -17.97
CA SER A 77 9.39 -5.12 -19.38
C SER A 77 10.74 -5.78 -19.66
N PRO A 78 10.90 -6.52 -20.78
CA PRO A 78 12.16 -7.17 -21.15
C PRO A 78 13.32 -6.18 -21.40
N ALA A 79 13.07 -4.87 -21.29
CA ALA A 79 14.07 -3.82 -21.36
C ALA A 79 14.92 -3.67 -20.07
N ASN A 80 14.54 -4.31 -18.97
CA ASN A 80 15.29 -4.31 -17.70
C ASN A 80 15.65 -5.71 -17.19
N THR A 81 15.48 -6.76 -18.01
CA THR A 81 16.23 -8.00 -17.78
C THR A 81 17.65 -7.72 -18.24
N ALA A 82 18.58 -7.62 -17.28
CA ALA A 82 19.99 -7.32 -17.45
C ALA A 82 20.57 -7.72 -18.82
N MET A 83 21.12 -6.72 -19.51
CA MET A 83 22.25 -6.92 -20.41
C MET A 83 23.36 -7.64 -19.62
N THR A 84 23.83 -8.74 -20.22
CA THR A 84 25.08 -9.50 -19.99
C THR A 84 25.24 -10.30 -18.71
#